data_AF-X6MN56-F1
#
_entry.id   AF-X6MN56-F1
#
_cell.length_a   1.000
_cell.length_b   1.000
_cell.length_c   1.000
_cell.angle_alpha   90.00
_cell.angle_beta   90.00
_cell.angle_gamma   90.00
#
_symmetry.space_group_name_H-M   'P 1'
#
loop_
_entity.id
_entity.type
_entity.pdbx_description
1 polymer ?
#
loop_
_entity_poly.entity_id
_entity_poly.type
_entity_poly.pdbx_seq_one_letter_code
_entity_poly.pdbx_strand_id
1 'polypeptide(L)'
;MNKYLFIYLYIYIYHTYLLVLTLLAVLWSTATIESWYRRENTLQFQWGMTRYTATEMPRPGFQGKLELSRMNGEIVEVIPSQLWYIVRIMLSMSGIIGCISCVIAVVIGIWTLKKRTANDNMSVLVGMLNAVQITVSSSRPSFYIYSLFISNSFLKCVVYLLLYYARACIRTCACKTTTCVHLKKKKKNIYIYVYVYIYFLNVDLFGSSYNCCCRCVCIFNYVYIYLAFWLNEMEGHRLEEEWYNHLVVKRVFFLIINSFNSLFYLAFVQDFSSHRECLAAVRIQLVTLFLSMIFIQNAMEVFIPKMMVLRFFHKTNSFFYQS
;
A
#
# COMPACT_ATOMS: atom_id res chain seq x y z
N MET A 1 8.02 -47.09 30.72
CA MET A 1 9.17 -46.72 29.86
C MET A 1 8.77 -46.36 28.42
N ASN A 2 8.00 -47.20 27.71
CA ASN A 2 7.64 -46.97 26.29
C ASN A 2 6.93 -45.65 25.96
N LYS A 3 6.06 -45.12 26.84
CA LYS A 3 5.36 -43.85 26.56
C LYS A 3 6.29 -42.63 26.49
N TYR A 4 7.29 -42.57 27.37
CA TYR A 4 8.26 -41.46 27.38
C TYR A 4 9.22 -41.53 26.20
N LEU A 5 9.64 -42.74 25.81
CA LEU A 5 10.44 -42.95 24.61
C LEU A 5 9.68 -42.54 23.34
N PHE A 6 8.38 -42.88 23.25
CA PHE A 6 7.54 -42.50 22.11
C PHE A 6 7.35 -40.98 22.00
N ILE A 7 7.10 -40.30 23.13
CA ILE A 7 7.00 -38.83 23.17
C ILE A 7 8.33 -38.18 22.77
N TYR A 8 9.46 -38.72 23.24
CA TYR A 8 10.79 -38.20 22.90
C TYR A 8 11.11 -38.37 21.41
N LEU A 9 10.85 -39.56 20.85
CA LEU A 9 11.00 -39.81 19.41
C LEU A 9 10.10 -38.91 18.58
N TYR A 10 8.84 -38.72 19.00
CA TYR A 10 7.89 -37.86 18.30
C TYR A 10 8.36 -36.40 18.26
N ILE A 11 8.82 -35.86 19.40
CA ILE A 11 9.36 -34.49 19.48
C ILE A 11 10.63 -34.36 18.60
N TYR A 12 11.53 -35.34 18.66
CA TYR A 12 12.75 -35.36 17.86
C TYR A 12 12.46 -35.39 16.36
N ILE A 13 11.58 -36.28 15.91
CA ILE A 13 11.16 -36.39 14.51
C ILE A 13 10.52 -35.08 14.04
N TYR A 14 9.63 -34.49 14.85
CA TYR A 14 8.96 -33.24 14.51
C TYR A 14 9.94 -32.07 14.38
N HIS A 15 10.90 -31.95 15.31
CA HIS A 15 11.92 -30.90 15.27
C HIS A 15 12.84 -31.05 14.05
N THR A 16 13.27 -32.27 13.73
CA THR A 16 14.08 -32.55 12.54
C THR A 16 13.30 -32.23 11.26
N TYR A 17 12.01 -32.57 11.18
CA TYR A 17 11.17 -32.23 10.03
C TYR A 17 11.04 -30.72 9.82
N LEU A 18 10.81 -29.96 10.91
CA LEU A 18 10.71 -28.49 10.84
C LEU A 18 12.00 -27.87 10.30
N LEU A 19 13.16 -28.31 10.79
CA LEU A 19 14.47 -27.84 10.32
C LEU A 19 14.71 -28.15 8.85
N VAL A 20 14.36 -29.36 8.39
CA VAL A 20 14.48 -29.71 6.97
C VAL A 20 13.60 -28.81 6.11
N LEU A 21 12.36 -28.54 6.55
CA LEU A 21 11.44 -27.67 5.83
C LEU A 21 11.95 -26.22 5.76
N THR A 22 12.52 -25.67 6.83
CA THR A 22 13.08 -24.30 6.79
C THR A 22 14.29 -24.20 5.87
N LEU A 23 15.17 -25.21 5.86
CA LEU A 23 16.31 -25.26 4.94
C LEU A 23 15.85 -25.36 3.49
N LEU A 24 14.88 -26.23 3.19
CA LEU A 24 14.31 -26.34 1.85
C LEU A 24 13.65 -25.03 1.41
N ALA A 25 12.93 -24.33 2.29
CA ALA A 25 12.32 -23.04 1.97
C ALA A 25 13.37 -21.96 1.65
N VAL A 26 14.47 -21.91 2.42
CA VAL A 26 15.58 -20.98 2.16
C VAL A 26 16.26 -21.31 0.83
N LEU A 27 16.59 -22.58 0.59
CA LEU A 27 17.21 -23.04 -0.66
C LEU A 27 16.31 -22.79 -1.87
N TRP A 28 15.01 -23.05 -1.74
CA TRP A 28 14.03 -22.74 -2.79
C TRP A 28 13.97 -21.23 -3.07
N SER A 29 13.94 -20.40 -2.02
CA SER A 29 13.87 -18.94 -2.17
C SER A 29 15.09 -18.39 -2.90
N THR A 30 16.30 -18.82 -2.54
CA THR A 30 17.53 -18.40 -3.24
C THR A 30 17.57 -18.93 -4.67
N ALA A 31 17.24 -20.21 -4.88
CA ALA A 31 17.23 -20.82 -6.21
C ALA A 31 16.24 -20.14 -7.16
N THR A 32 15.05 -19.77 -6.68
CA THR A 32 14.04 -19.08 -7.49
C THR A 32 14.48 -17.67 -7.89
N ILE A 33 15.07 -16.89 -6.98
CA ILE A 33 15.60 -15.55 -7.27
C ILE A 33 16.73 -15.63 -8.30
N GLU A 34 17.69 -16.55 -8.10
CA GLU A 34 18.80 -16.75 -9.05
C GLU A 34 18.32 -17.22 -10.42
N SER A 35 17.34 -18.13 -10.44
CA SER A 35 16.74 -18.61 -11.70
C SER A 35 16.03 -17.48 -12.43
N TRP A 36 15.33 -16.60 -11.70
CA TRP A 36 14.70 -15.43 -12.27
C TRP A 36 15.73 -14.45 -12.84
N TYR A 37 16.80 -14.15 -12.09
CA TYR A 37 17.87 -13.25 -12.55
C TYR A 37 18.54 -13.75 -13.83
N ARG A 38 18.80 -15.05 -13.94
CA ARG A 38 19.32 -15.68 -15.18
C ARG A 38 18.34 -15.55 -16.35
N ARG A 39 17.04 -15.74 -16.07
CA ARG A 39 15.99 -15.63 -17.08
C ARG A 39 15.84 -14.19 -17.57
N GLU A 40 15.85 -13.23 -16.66
CA GLU A 40 15.81 -11.80 -16.94
C GLU A 40 16.96 -11.38 -17.86
N ASN A 41 18.21 -11.75 -17.54
CA ASN A 41 19.36 -11.44 -18.38
C ASN A 41 19.25 -12.04 -19.79
N THR A 42 18.72 -13.25 -19.91
CA THR A 42 18.49 -13.89 -21.21
C THR A 42 17.44 -13.12 -22.03
N LEU A 43 16.35 -12.70 -21.38
CA LEU A 43 15.30 -11.90 -22.02
C LEU A 43 15.80 -10.51 -22.40
N GLN A 44 16.58 -9.86 -21.53
CA GLN A 44 17.18 -8.56 -21.80
C GLN A 44 18.11 -8.62 -23.02
N PHE A 45 18.88 -9.70 -23.17
CA PHE A 45 19.69 -9.94 -24.36
C PHE A 45 18.83 -10.18 -25.61
N GLN A 46 17.84 -11.08 -25.53
CA GLN A 46 16.95 -11.41 -26.65
C GLN A 46 16.14 -10.20 -27.14
N TRP A 47 15.72 -9.33 -26.23
CA TRP A 47 14.99 -8.10 -26.55
C TRP A 47 15.91 -6.92 -26.88
N GLY A 48 17.24 -7.09 -26.81
CA GLY A 48 18.22 -6.05 -27.12
C GLY A 48 18.25 -4.89 -26.11
N MET A 49 17.75 -5.10 -24.89
CA MET A 49 17.59 -4.08 -23.84
C MET A 49 18.80 -3.98 -22.88
N THR A 50 19.98 -4.50 -23.26
CA THR A 50 21.17 -4.57 -22.40
C THR A 50 21.80 -3.22 -22.06
N ARG A 51 21.58 -2.20 -22.90
CA ARG A 51 22.10 -0.82 -22.71
C ARG A 51 21.03 0.21 -22.34
N TYR A 52 19.87 -0.24 -21.85
CA TYR A 52 18.72 0.62 -21.57
C TYR A 52 19.04 1.84 -20.69
N THR A 53 19.75 1.64 -19.56
CA THR A 53 20.08 2.72 -18.61
C THR A 53 20.96 3.82 -19.20
N ALA A 54 21.81 3.49 -20.19
CA ALA A 54 22.69 4.47 -20.83
C ALA A 54 21.93 5.37 -21.84
N THR A 55 20.80 4.89 -22.36
CA THR A 55 19.95 5.59 -23.32
C THR A 55 18.77 6.32 -22.68
N GLU A 56 18.62 6.24 -21.36
CA GLU A 56 17.49 6.85 -20.66
C GLU A 56 17.62 8.38 -20.62
N MET A 57 16.56 9.07 -21.01
CA MET A 57 16.48 10.53 -20.96
C MET A 57 16.28 11.00 -19.51
N PRO A 58 16.84 12.17 -19.12
CA PRO A 58 16.57 12.75 -17.82
C PRO A 58 15.07 13.06 -17.68
N ARG A 59 14.58 12.96 -16.46
CA ARG A 59 13.20 13.27 -16.11
C ARG A 59 12.87 14.74 -16.45
N PRO A 60 11.68 15.07 -16.97
CA PRO A 60 11.32 16.45 -17.34
C PRO A 60 11.39 17.49 -16.21
N GLY A 61 11.33 17.05 -14.95
CA GLY A 61 11.41 17.91 -13.77
C GLY A 61 12.81 17.99 -13.13
N PHE A 62 13.82 17.33 -13.70
CA PHE A 62 15.18 17.39 -13.19
C PHE A 62 15.83 18.74 -13.55
N GLN A 63 16.58 19.32 -12.61
CA GLN A 63 17.31 20.56 -12.81
C GLN A 63 18.78 20.32 -12.45
N GLY A 64 19.57 19.96 -13.46
CA GLY A 64 21.00 19.67 -13.33
C GLY A 64 21.89 20.79 -13.88
N LYS A 65 23.20 20.66 -13.67
CA LYS A 65 24.20 21.46 -14.36
C LYS A 65 24.47 20.84 -15.73
N LEU A 66 24.48 21.65 -16.78
CA LEU A 66 24.82 21.20 -18.13
C LEU A 66 26.33 20.95 -18.22
N GLU A 67 26.71 19.72 -18.56
CA GLU A 67 28.10 19.30 -18.75
C GLU A 67 28.24 18.46 -20.03
N LEU A 68 29.44 18.47 -20.63
CA LEU A 68 29.72 17.67 -21.83
C LEU A 68 29.98 16.20 -21.45
N SER A 69 29.23 15.28 -22.04
CA SER A 69 29.39 13.84 -21.84
C SER A 69 30.77 13.39 -22.30
N ARG A 70 31.50 12.69 -21.42
CA ARG A 70 32.85 12.18 -21.72
C ARG A 70 32.87 11.11 -22.82
N MET A 71 31.74 10.45 -23.05
CA MET A 71 31.64 9.32 -23.99
C MET A 71 31.21 9.77 -25.38
N ASN A 72 30.27 10.72 -25.46
CA ASN A 72 29.56 11.05 -26.70
C ASN A 72 29.80 12.49 -27.16
N GLY A 73 30.34 13.35 -26.30
CA GLY A 73 30.44 14.80 -26.55
C GLY A 73 29.09 15.53 -26.50
N GLU A 74 28.02 14.88 -26.04
CA GLU A 74 26.68 15.47 -25.94
C GLU A 74 26.52 16.30 -24.67
N ILE A 75 25.73 17.37 -24.72
CA ILE A 75 25.41 18.19 -23.54
C ILE A 75 24.38 17.45 -22.70
N VAL A 76 24.76 17.04 -21.48
CA VAL A 76 23.92 16.28 -20.55
C VAL A 76 23.76 17.01 -19.23
N GLU A 77 22.59 16.87 -18.60
CA GLU A 77 22.33 17.41 -17.27
C GLU A 77 22.87 16.48 -16.19
N VAL A 78 23.83 16.96 -15.42
CA VAL A 78 24.51 16.20 -14.36
C VAL A 78 24.14 16.79 -12.99
N ILE A 79 24.10 15.92 -11.98
CA ILE A 79 23.90 16.31 -10.59
C ILE A 79 25.07 17.21 -10.15
N PRO A 80 24.81 18.43 -9.62
CA PRO A 80 25.87 19.41 -9.36
C PRO A 80 26.83 19.01 -8.24
N SER A 81 26.34 18.27 -7.23
CA SER A 81 27.18 17.78 -6.13
C SER A 81 26.67 16.44 -5.61
N GLN A 82 27.56 15.43 -5.68
CA GLN A 82 27.26 14.07 -5.23
C GLN A 82 27.04 14.00 -3.72
N LEU A 83 27.82 14.76 -2.94
CA LEU A 83 27.68 14.79 -1.47
C LEU A 83 26.28 15.27 -1.05
N TRP A 84 25.82 16.40 -1.56
CA TRP A 84 24.51 16.95 -1.20
C TRP A 84 23.34 16.09 -1.69
N TYR A 85 23.51 15.39 -2.81
CA TYR A 85 22.56 14.37 -3.24
C TYR A 85 22.44 13.23 -2.22
N ILE A 86 23.57 12.66 -1.77
CA ILE A 86 23.57 11.61 -0.74
C ILE A 86 22.98 12.13 0.58
N VAL A 87 23.34 13.35 1.01
CA VAL A 87 22.79 13.95 2.24
C VAL A 87 21.26 14.09 2.17
N ARG A 88 20.71 14.53 1.02
CA ARG A 88 19.25 14.60 0.83
C ARG A 88 18.58 13.24 0.90
N ILE A 89 19.17 12.20 0.30
CA ILE A 89 18.67 10.82 0.42
C ILE A 89 18.70 10.36 1.88
N MET A 90 19.80 10.60 2.61
CA MET A 90 19.92 10.20 4.01
C MET A 90 18.89 10.89 4.91
N LEU A 91 18.64 12.19 4.70
CA LEU A 91 17.60 12.95 5.41
C LEU A 91 16.18 12.44 5.11
N SER A 92 15.92 12.07 3.86
CA SER A 92 14.63 11.47 3.47
C SER A 92 14.43 10.09 4.12
N MET A 93 15.45 9.24 4.07
CA MET A 93 15.39 7.90 4.67
C MET A 93 15.27 7.96 6.20
N SER A 94 15.90 8.93 6.87
CA SER A 94 15.72 9.12 8.31
C SER A 94 14.31 9.58 8.68
N GLY A 95 13.68 10.43 7.86
CA GLY A 95 12.27 10.81 8.03
C GLY A 95 11.32 9.60 7.94
N ILE A 96 11.63 8.64 7.08
CA ILE A 96 10.86 7.40 6.95
C ILE A 96 11.07 6.47 8.14
N ILE A 97 12.31 6.34 8.62
CA ILE A 97 12.62 5.59 9.84
C ILE A 97 11.86 6.19 11.03
N GLY A 98 11.77 7.51 11.13
CA GLY A 98 10.94 8.20 12.12
C GLY A 98 9.45 7.86 11.98
N CYS A 99 8.92 7.81 10.77
CA CYS A 99 7.53 7.41 10.55
C CYS A 99 7.26 5.95 10.95
N ILE A 100 8.20 5.06 10.64
CA ILE A 100 8.17 3.65 11.02
C ILE A 100 8.18 3.49 12.55
N SER A 101 9.04 4.23 13.25
CA SER A 101 9.10 4.18 14.72
C SER A 101 7.81 4.69 15.36
N CYS A 102 7.17 5.72 14.79
CA CYS A 102 5.84 6.18 15.20
C CYS A 102 4.77 5.08 15.04
N VAL A 103 4.76 4.33 13.94
CA VAL A 103 3.82 3.20 13.76
C VAL A 103 4.04 2.13 14.81
N ILE A 104 5.29 1.76 15.06
CA ILE A 104 5.63 0.77 16.09
C ILE A 104 5.13 1.25 17.46
N ALA A 105 5.33 2.52 17.80
CA ALA A 105 4.85 3.12 19.05
C ALA A 105 3.31 3.12 19.17
N VAL A 106 2.59 3.46 18.10
CA VAL A 106 1.11 3.40 18.07
C VAL A 106 0.63 1.99 18.29
N VAL A 107 1.24 1.01 17.61
CA VAL A 107 0.90 -0.40 17.76
C VAL A 107 1.14 -0.85 19.20
N ILE A 108 2.30 -0.55 19.80
CA ILE A 108 2.57 -0.79 21.22
C ILE A 108 1.49 -0.16 22.11
N GLY A 109 1.07 1.06 21.81
CA GLY A 109 -0.03 1.75 22.51
C GLY A 109 -1.38 1.01 22.43
N ILE A 110 -1.74 0.46 21.27
CA ILE A 110 -2.95 -0.37 21.13
C ILE A 110 -2.86 -1.60 22.03
N TRP A 111 -1.68 -2.23 22.11
CA TRP A 111 -1.47 -3.41 22.94
C TRP A 111 -1.51 -3.11 24.44
N THR A 112 -0.94 -2.00 24.89
CA THR A 112 -1.05 -1.59 26.30
C THR A 112 -2.50 -1.28 26.67
N LEU A 113 -3.28 -0.69 25.75
CA LEU A 113 -4.72 -0.51 25.91
C LEU A 113 -5.47 -1.84 25.96
N LYS A 114 -5.13 -2.82 25.10
CA LYS A 114 -5.70 -4.18 25.16
C LYS A 114 -5.52 -4.80 26.55
N LYS A 115 -4.32 -4.71 27.13
CA LYS A 115 -4.03 -5.26 28.46
C LYS A 115 -4.98 -4.71 29.54
N ARG A 116 -5.50 -3.49 29.34
CA ARG A 116 -6.42 -2.83 30.26
C ARG A 116 -7.89 -3.24 30.09
N THR A 117 -8.26 -3.84 28.96
CA THR A 117 -9.67 -4.07 28.58
C THR A 117 -10.10 -5.55 28.58
N ALA A 118 -9.21 -6.48 28.98
CA ALA A 118 -9.54 -7.88 29.28
C ALA A 118 -10.45 -8.60 28.25
N ASN A 119 -10.30 -8.28 26.95
CA ASN A 119 -11.11 -8.86 25.88
C ASN A 119 -10.19 -9.59 24.88
N ASP A 120 -10.19 -10.92 24.95
CA ASP A 120 -9.15 -11.76 24.36
C ASP A 120 -9.19 -11.86 22.84
N ASN A 121 -10.37 -11.68 22.24
CA ASN A 121 -10.57 -11.80 20.79
C ASN A 121 -10.16 -10.53 20.01
N MET A 122 -9.90 -9.43 20.71
CA MET A 122 -9.73 -8.11 20.09
C MET A 122 -8.41 -7.96 19.34
N SER A 123 -7.33 -8.62 19.79
CA SER A 123 -6.01 -8.47 19.15
C SER A 123 -5.94 -9.01 17.75
N VAL A 124 -6.52 -10.20 17.55
CA VAL A 124 -6.51 -10.86 16.26
C VAL A 124 -7.35 -10.03 15.28
N LEU A 125 -8.49 -9.51 15.75
CA LEU A 125 -9.40 -8.69 14.96
C LEU A 125 -8.81 -7.31 14.58
N VAL A 126 -8.08 -6.65 15.49
CA VAL A 126 -7.34 -5.42 15.16
C VAL A 126 -6.24 -5.68 14.14
N GLY A 127 -5.51 -6.79 14.29
CA GLY A 127 -4.50 -7.24 13.32
C GLY A 127 -5.09 -7.52 11.94
N MET A 128 -6.27 -8.14 11.87
CA MET A 128 -7.02 -8.40 10.64
C MET A 128 -7.45 -7.09 9.96
N LEU A 129 -8.00 -6.14 10.71
CA LEU A 129 -8.48 -4.86 10.16
C LEU A 129 -7.33 -4.02 9.62
N ASN A 130 -6.19 -3.98 10.31
CA ASN A 130 -5.00 -3.28 9.81
C ASN A 130 -4.49 -3.93 8.51
N ALA A 131 -4.44 -5.26 8.44
CA ALA A 131 -4.00 -5.98 7.25
C ALA A 131 -4.91 -5.74 6.03
N VAL A 132 -6.24 -5.79 6.24
CA VAL A 132 -7.26 -5.48 5.23
C VAL A 132 -7.14 -4.04 4.74
N GLN A 133 -6.99 -3.10 5.66
CA GLN A 133 -6.87 -1.68 5.34
C GLN A 133 -5.60 -1.37 4.55
N ILE A 134 -4.48 -1.98 4.92
CA ILE A 134 -3.21 -1.82 4.22
C ILE A 134 -3.34 -2.32 2.77
N THR A 135 -4.01 -3.44 2.53
CA THR A 135 -4.19 -3.98 1.16
C THR A 135 -5.11 -3.13 0.28
N VAL A 136 -6.17 -2.58 0.88
CA VAL A 136 -7.05 -1.62 0.19
C VAL A 136 -6.27 -0.34 -0.14
N SER A 137 -5.34 0.08 0.73
CA SER A 137 -4.52 1.26 0.50
C SER A 137 -3.49 1.00 -0.60
N SER A 138 -2.73 -0.10 -0.52
CA SER A 138 -1.63 -0.39 -1.45
C SER A 138 -2.06 -0.65 -2.89
N SER A 139 -3.34 -0.88 -3.17
CA SER A 139 -3.77 -1.42 -4.45
C SER A 139 -3.83 -0.44 -5.63
N ARG A 140 -3.78 0.91 -5.48
CA ARG A 140 -3.62 1.85 -6.63
C ARG A 140 -3.11 3.27 -6.28
N PRO A 141 -2.02 3.80 -6.90
CA PRO A 141 -1.59 5.20 -6.78
C PRO A 141 -2.57 6.22 -7.41
N SER A 142 -3.36 5.83 -8.43
CA SER A 142 -4.32 6.72 -9.10
C SER A 142 -5.50 7.16 -8.21
N PHE A 143 -5.74 6.46 -7.09
CA PHE A 143 -6.73 6.84 -6.07
C PHE A 143 -6.26 8.04 -5.21
N TYR A 144 -4.94 8.23 -5.08
CA TYR A 144 -4.34 9.16 -4.11
C TYR A 144 -4.42 10.64 -4.50
N ILE A 145 -4.44 10.94 -5.80
CA ILE A 145 -4.64 12.32 -6.27
C ILE A 145 -6.09 12.77 -6.02
N TYR A 146 -7.06 11.85 -5.99
CA TYR A 146 -8.48 12.18 -5.77
C TYR A 146 -8.87 12.26 -4.30
N SER A 147 -8.15 11.60 -3.40
CA SER A 147 -8.31 11.77 -1.94
C SER A 147 -7.70 13.08 -1.42
N LEU A 148 -6.76 13.69 -2.18
CA LEU A 148 -6.08 14.94 -1.82
C LEU A 148 -7.02 16.15 -1.72
N PHE A 149 -8.25 16.05 -2.25
CA PHE A 149 -9.24 17.12 -2.16
C PHE A 149 -10.16 17.05 -0.93
N ILE A 150 -10.08 16.01 -0.10
CA ILE A 150 -11.14 15.70 0.89
C ILE A 150 -10.55 15.41 2.28
N SER A 151 -9.74 16.33 2.81
CA SER A 151 -9.23 16.25 4.19
C SER A 151 -9.46 17.50 5.03
N ASN A 152 -10.48 18.32 4.73
CA ASN A 152 -10.84 19.42 5.61
C ASN A 152 -12.33 19.38 5.98
N SER A 153 -12.61 19.38 7.28
CA SER A 153 -13.95 19.55 7.86
C SER A 153 -14.63 20.83 7.37
N PHE A 154 -13.84 21.84 6.96
CA PHE A 154 -14.29 23.06 6.29
C PHE A 154 -14.85 22.80 4.87
N LEU A 155 -14.27 21.84 4.14
CA LEU A 155 -14.71 21.48 2.79
C LEU A 155 -15.98 20.63 2.78
N LYS A 156 -16.33 19.92 3.87
CA LYS A 156 -17.65 19.26 3.98
C LYS A 156 -18.78 20.29 3.92
N CYS A 157 -18.58 21.44 4.57
CA CYS A 157 -19.54 22.54 4.56
C CYS A 157 -19.56 23.26 3.20
N VAL A 158 -18.39 23.56 2.62
CA VAL A 158 -18.28 24.19 1.28
C VAL A 158 -18.79 23.28 0.17
N VAL A 159 -18.56 21.97 0.22
CA VAL A 159 -19.11 21.00 -0.75
C VAL A 159 -20.61 20.86 -0.56
N TYR A 160 -21.15 20.88 0.66
CA TYR A 160 -22.60 20.94 0.88
C TYR A 160 -23.22 22.24 0.34
N LEU A 161 -22.58 23.38 0.58
CA LEU A 161 -23.03 24.69 0.06
C LEU A 161 -22.93 24.75 -1.46
N LEU A 162 -21.82 24.30 -2.05
CA LEU A 162 -21.64 24.24 -3.50
C LEU A 162 -22.57 23.21 -4.16
N LEU A 163 -22.95 22.13 -3.48
CA LEU A 163 -23.98 21.19 -3.96
C LEU A 163 -25.39 21.74 -3.82
N TYR A 164 -25.65 22.57 -2.81
CA TYR A 164 -26.89 23.31 -2.65
C TYR A 164 -27.04 24.39 -3.74
N TYR A 165 -26.01 25.21 -3.97
CA TYR A 165 -25.96 26.19 -5.05
C TYR A 165 -25.92 25.54 -6.44
N ALA A 166 -25.25 24.40 -6.62
CA ALA A 166 -25.28 23.65 -7.88
C ALA A 166 -26.65 23.01 -8.15
N ARG A 167 -27.39 22.56 -7.12
CA ARG A 167 -28.79 22.12 -7.26
C ARG A 167 -29.72 23.29 -7.62
N ALA A 168 -29.48 24.47 -7.06
CA ALA A 168 -30.22 25.70 -7.41
C ALA A 168 -29.93 26.15 -8.86
N CYS A 169 -28.66 26.13 -9.28
CA CYS A 169 -28.22 26.51 -10.63
C CYS A 169 -28.65 25.49 -11.71
N ILE A 170 -28.84 24.21 -11.35
CA ILE A 170 -29.39 23.18 -12.25
C ILE A 170 -30.91 23.31 -12.44
N ARG A 171 -31.64 23.94 -11.51
CA ARG A 171 -33.07 24.28 -11.73
C ARG A 171 -33.25 25.44 -12.70
N THR A 172 -32.23 26.28 -12.92
CA THR A 172 -32.31 27.46 -13.79
C THR A 172 -31.58 27.32 -15.13
N CYS A 173 -30.60 26.41 -15.26
CA CYS A 173 -29.89 26.22 -16.53
C CYS A 173 -30.44 25.05 -17.37
N ALA A 174 -31.38 25.37 -18.24
CA ALA A 174 -31.78 24.53 -19.38
C ALA A 174 -30.74 24.67 -20.51
N CYS A 175 -29.66 23.87 -20.49
CA CYS A 175 -28.81 23.75 -21.69
C CYS A 175 -28.26 22.33 -21.86
N LYS A 176 -28.55 21.72 -23.02
CA LYS A 176 -28.12 20.39 -23.46
C LYS A 176 -26.89 20.55 -24.35
N THR A 177 -25.69 20.39 -23.81
CA THR A 177 -24.45 20.25 -24.61
C THR A 177 -23.57 19.12 -24.09
N THR A 178 -22.90 18.42 -25.01
CA THR A 178 -22.15 17.16 -24.85
C THR A 178 -20.99 17.23 -23.85
N THR A 179 -20.42 18.41 -23.61
CA THR A 179 -19.38 18.66 -22.60
C THR A 179 -19.88 18.51 -21.16
N CYS A 180 -21.16 18.84 -20.88
CA CYS A 180 -21.76 18.66 -19.54
C CYS A 180 -21.95 17.18 -19.15
N VAL A 181 -22.07 16.27 -20.12
CA VAL A 181 -22.22 14.83 -19.85
C VAL A 181 -20.90 14.21 -19.38
N HIS A 182 -19.77 14.67 -19.92
CA HIS A 182 -18.44 14.21 -19.53
C HIS A 182 -18.09 14.62 -18.09
N LEU A 183 -18.41 15.86 -17.71
CA LEU A 183 -18.25 16.34 -16.32
C LEU A 183 -19.23 15.66 -15.34
N LYS A 184 -20.47 15.38 -15.75
CA LYS A 184 -21.42 14.58 -14.93
C LYS A 184 -20.98 13.12 -14.75
N LYS A 185 -20.32 12.51 -15.75
CA LYS A 185 -19.79 11.12 -15.71
C LYS A 185 -18.61 10.98 -14.76
N LYS A 186 -17.63 11.92 -14.81
CA LYS A 186 -16.47 11.92 -13.90
C LYS A 186 -16.93 12.07 -12.43
N LYS A 187 -17.90 12.95 -12.17
CA LYS A 187 -18.50 13.13 -10.84
C LYS A 187 -19.17 11.87 -10.28
N LYS A 188 -19.98 11.15 -11.07
CA LYS A 188 -20.80 10.02 -10.56
C LYS A 188 -19.97 8.80 -10.13
N ASN A 189 -18.86 8.52 -10.81
CA ASN A 189 -17.94 7.46 -10.40
C ASN A 189 -17.23 7.82 -9.08
N ILE A 190 -16.80 9.07 -8.93
CA ILE A 190 -16.20 9.58 -7.68
C ILE A 190 -17.16 9.42 -6.49
N TYR A 191 -18.46 9.71 -6.66
CA TYR A 191 -19.46 9.57 -5.59
C TYR A 191 -19.62 8.13 -5.06
N ILE A 192 -19.55 7.12 -5.93
CA ILE A 192 -19.71 5.70 -5.52
C ILE A 192 -18.49 5.23 -4.72
N TYR A 193 -17.27 5.61 -5.11
CA TYR A 193 -16.04 5.26 -4.39
C TYR A 193 -15.93 5.97 -3.04
N VAL A 194 -16.35 7.23 -2.97
CA VAL A 194 -16.44 7.99 -1.72
C VAL A 194 -17.46 7.35 -0.77
N TYR A 195 -18.60 6.86 -1.28
CA TYR A 195 -19.62 6.21 -0.45
C TYR A 195 -19.14 4.87 0.13
N VAL A 196 -18.43 4.05 -0.64
CA VAL A 196 -17.85 2.76 -0.16
C VAL A 196 -16.75 3.00 0.88
N TYR A 197 -15.88 3.99 0.67
CA TYR A 197 -14.83 4.35 1.62
C TYR A 197 -15.39 4.97 2.92
N ILE A 198 -16.42 5.83 2.81
CA ILE A 198 -17.16 6.37 3.96
C ILE A 198 -17.94 5.26 4.69
N TYR A 199 -18.50 4.28 3.97
CA TYR A 199 -19.17 3.13 4.59
C TYR A 199 -18.16 2.30 5.40
N PHE A 200 -16.98 2.00 4.84
CA PHE A 200 -15.89 1.30 5.56
C PHE A 200 -15.38 2.09 6.78
N LEU A 201 -15.37 3.42 6.73
CA LEU A 201 -14.98 4.32 7.82
C LEU A 201 -16.07 4.54 8.90
N ASN A 202 -17.31 4.12 8.63
CA ASN A 202 -18.46 4.25 9.54
C ASN A 202 -18.97 2.88 10.03
N VAL A 203 -18.25 1.80 9.77
CA VAL A 203 -18.55 0.52 10.42
C VAL A 203 -18.09 0.61 11.89
N ASP A 204 -18.98 1.09 12.75
CA ASP A 204 -18.83 1.14 14.20
C ASP A 204 -18.95 -0.27 14.80
N LEU A 205 -17.98 -1.15 14.49
CA LEU A 205 -17.93 -2.50 15.05
C LEU A 205 -17.27 -2.57 16.44
N PHE A 206 -16.64 -1.48 16.92
CA PHE A 206 -15.84 -1.48 18.16
C PHE A 206 -16.14 -0.29 19.09
N GLY A 207 -15.76 -0.42 20.36
CA GLY A 207 -15.85 0.66 21.36
C GLY A 207 -15.00 1.89 21.02
N SER A 208 -15.38 3.05 21.56
CA SER A 208 -14.92 4.39 21.18
C SER A 208 -13.39 4.57 21.14
N SER A 209 -12.65 3.92 22.05
CA SER A 209 -11.18 4.04 22.14
C SER A 209 -10.44 3.32 21.00
N TYR A 210 -10.97 2.20 20.49
CA TYR A 210 -10.34 1.40 19.44
C TYR A 210 -10.62 1.97 18.04
N ASN A 211 -11.82 2.52 17.84
CA ASN A 211 -12.17 3.25 16.63
C ASN A 211 -11.23 4.44 16.41
N CYS A 212 -10.88 5.17 17.48
CA CYS A 212 -9.91 6.26 17.40
C CYS A 212 -8.54 5.76 16.92
N CYS A 213 -8.01 4.69 17.51
CA CYS A 213 -6.68 4.22 17.17
C CYS A 213 -6.59 3.59 15.76
N CYS A 214 -7.59 2.80 15.36
CA CYS A 214 -7.64 2.28 13.99
C CYS A 214 -7.73 3.42 12.97
N ARG A 215 -8.52 4.46 13.27
CA ARG A 215 -8.63 5.67 12.42
C ARG A 215 -7.33 6.46 12.35
N CYS A 216 -6.54 6.51 13.43
CA CYS A 216 -5.20 7.09 13.41
C CYS A 216 -4.25 6.35 12.45
N VAL A 217 -4.30 5.00 12.43
CA VAL A 217 -3.47 4.21 11.50
C VAL A 217 -3.89 4.44 10.03
N CYS A 218 -5.19 4.59 9.75
CA CYS A 218 -5.68 4.99 8.42
C CYS A 218 -5.10 6.32 7.96
N ILE A 219 -5.20 7.33 8.82
CA ILE A 219 -4.71 8.68 8.54
C ILE A 219 -3.20 8.63 8.33
N PHE A 220 -2.48 7.88 9.14
CA PHE A 220 -1.03 7.76 9.05
C PHE A 220 -0.58 7.13 7.74
N ASN A 221 -1.19 6.02 7.31
CA ASN A 221 -0.87 5.40 6.01
C ASN A 221 -1.11 6.37 4.85
N TYR A 222 -2.18 7.15 4.92
CA TYR A 222 -2.49 8.14 3.89
C TYR A 222 -1.46 9.27 3.84
N VAL A 223 -1.17 9.87 5.01
CA VAL A 223 -0.17 10.93 5.16
C VAL A 223 1.21 10.43 4.72
N TYR A 224 1.58 9.20 5.08
CA TYR A 224 2.85 8.60 4.74
C TYR A 224 3.07 8.51 3.22
N ILE A 225 2.04 8.16 2.44
CA ILE A 225 2.19 8.02 0.98
C ILE A 225 2.44 9.37 0.31
N TYR A 226 1.79 10.43 0.80
CA TYR A 226 2.06 11.79 0.35
C TYR A 226 3.45 12.25 0.78
N LEU A 227 3.82 12.01 2.05
CA LEU A 227 5.13 12.34 2.59
C LEU A 227 6.24 11.64 1.79
N ALA A 228 6.11 10.34 1.54
CA ALA A 228 7.10 9.57 0.78
C ALA A 228 7.25 10.08 -0.66
N PHE A 229 6.15 10.49 -1.32
CA PHE A 229 6.21 11.11 -2.64
C PHE A 229 6.92 12.46 -2.58
N TRP A 230 6.53 13.33 -1.65
CA TRP A 230 7.11 14.66 -1.49
C TRP A 230 8.60 14.61 -1.14
N LEU A 231 9.01 13.70 -0.25
CA LEU A 231 10.42 13.44 0.08
C LEU A 231 11.21 12.99 -1.16
N ASN A 232 10.63 12.11 -1.98
CA ASN A 232 11.27 11.60 -3.19
C ASN A 232 11.44 12.68 -4.28
N GLU A 233 10.48 13.62 -4.38
CA GLU A 233 10.63 14.80 -5.25
C GLU A 233 11.79 15.69 -4.77
N MET A 234 11.94 15.88 -3.46
CA MET A 234 13.03 16.71 -2.91
C MET A 234 14.43 16.09 -3.07
N GLU A 235 14.54 14.77 -3.19
CA GLU A 235 15.80 14.08 -3.48
C GLU A 235 16.38 14.48 -4.84
N GLY A 236 15.52 14.85 -5.80
CA GLY A 236 15.92 15.38 -7.10
C GLY A 236 16.68 14.35 -7.95
N HIS A 237 16.08 13.17 -8.16
CA HIS A 237 16.62 12.12 -9.03
C HIS A 237 16.68 12.54 -10.50
N ARG A 238 17.71 12.09 -11.21
CA ARG A 238 17.93 12.43 -12.63
C ARG A 238 17.05 11.58 -13.55
N LEU A 239 17.02 10.27 -13.30
CA LEU A 239 16.28 9.30 -14.12
C LEU A 239 14.92 8.98 -13.50
N GLU A 240 13.96 8.65 -14.36
CA GLU A 240 12.62 8.26 -13.90
C GLU A 240 12.68 6.88 -13.23
N GLU A 241 13.48 5.95 -13.74
CA GLU A 241 13.72 4.65 -13.10
C GLU A 241 14.28 4.80 -11.68
N GLU A 242 15.31 5.63 -11.49
CA GLU A 242 15.90 5.91 -10.17
C GLU A 242 14.86 6.49 -9.21
N TRP A 243 14.05 7.46 -9.68
CA TRP A 243 12.97 8.05 -8.90
C TRP A 243 11.95 7.01 -8.45
N TYR A 244 11.50 6.13 -9.36
CA TYR A 244 10.56 5.06 -9.02
C TYR A 244 11.16 4.05 -8.06
N ASN A 245 12.39 3.59 -8.29
CA ASN A 245 13.06 2.62 -7.42
C ASN A 245 13.18 3.14 -5.99
N HIS A 246 13.63 4.40 -5.83
CA HIS A 246 13.68 5.05 -4.53
C HIS A 246 12.31 5.17 -3.87
N LEU A 247 11.26 5.53 -4.62
CA LEU A 247 9.90 5.62 -4.10
C LEU A 247 9.34 4.26 -3.66
N VAL A 248 9.59 3.22 -4.47
CA VAL A 248 9.15 1.84 -4.20
C VAL A 248 9.80 1.34 -2.92
N VAL A 249 11.12 1.49 -2.76
CA VAL A 249 11.85 1.07 -1.57
C VAL A 249 11.26 1.68 -0.30
N LYS A 250 11.07 3.01 -0.31
CA LYS A 250 10.45 3.75 0.81
C LYS A 250 9.09 3.17 1.20
N ARG A 251 8.22 2.97 0.21
CA ARG A 251 6.86 2.46 0.41
C ARG A 251 6.83 0.99 0.85
N VAL A 252 7.69 0.14 0.28
CA VAL A 252 7.74 -1.30 0.58
C VAL A 252 8.19 -1.54 2.02
N PHE A 253 9.21 -0.83 2.51
CA PHE A 253 9.64 -0.98 3.91
C PHE A 253 8.53 -0.60 4.90
N PHE A 254 7.85 0.52 4.65
CA PHE A 254 6.72 0.92 5.47
C PHE A 254 5.56 -0.10 5.42
N LEU A 255 5.26 -0.61 4.22
CA LEU A 255 4.24 -1.62 3.99
C LEU A 255 4.51 -2.90 4.77
N ILE A 256 5.75 -3.43 4.70
CA ILE A 256 6.17 -4.65 5.39
C ILE A 256 5.99 -4.46 6.89
N ILE A 257 6.52 -3.38 7.46
CA ILE A 257 6.44 -3.17 8.91
C ILE A 257 4.99 -3.03 9.35
N ASN A 258 4.18 -2.21 8.68
CA ASN A 258 2.80 -2.05 9.10
C ASN A 258 1.98 -3.35 8.96
N SER A 259 2.26 -4.17 7.94
CA SER A 259 1.52 -5.42 7.70
C SER A 259 1.89 -6.53 8.67
N PHE A 260 3.17 -6.65 9.02
CA PHE A 260 3.68 -7.79 9.81
C PHE A 260 3.92 -7.47 11.28
N ASN A 261 3.94 -6.20 11.71
CA ASN A 261 4.25 -5.82 13.10
C ASN A 261 3.34 -6.50 14.14
N SER A 262 2.05 -6.66 13.81
CA SER A 262 1.11 -7.37 14.69
C SER A 262 1.42 -8.86 14.82
N LEU A 263 1.87 -9.53 13.76
CA LEU A 263 2.32 -10.92 13.78
C LEU A 263 3.61 -11.10 14.59
N PHE A 264 4.57 -10.18 14.43
CA PHE A 264 5.80 -10.17 15.24
C PHE A 264 5.48 -10.00 16.73
N TYR A 265 4.56 -9.11 17.07
CA TYR A 265 4.12 -8.95 18.45
C TYR A 265 3.49 -10.23 19.01
N LEU A 266 2.55 -10.86 18.29
CA LEU A 266 1.93 -12.12 18.73
C LEU A 266 2.97 -13.24 18.90
N ALA A 267 3.94 -13.34 17.99
CA ALA A 267 4.91 -14.42 18.03
C ALA A 267 5.98 -14.26 19.13
N PHE A 268 6.45 -13.04 19.39
CA PHE A 268 7.65 -12.79 20.19
C PHE A 268 7.43 -11.99 21.48
N VAL A 269 6.37 -11.16 21.56
CA VAL A 269 6.20 -10.19 22.65
C VAL A 269 5.01 -10.52 23.54
N GLN A 270 3.94 -11.08 22.99
CA GLN A 270 2.77 -11.43 23.79
C GLN A 270 3.04 -12.66 24.66
N ASP A 271 2.85 -12.48 25.98
CA ASP A 271 2.88 -13.59 26.93
C ASP A 271 1.60 -14.44 26.79
N PHE A 272 1.76 -15.68 26.31
CA PHE A 272 0.69 -16.68 26.28
C PHE A 272 0.89 -17.71 27.37
N SER A 273 -0.21 -18.17 27.97
CA SER A 273 -0.18 -19.23 28.99
C SER A 273 0.26 -20.58 28.39
N SER A 274 -0.03 -20.81 27.11
CA SER A 274 0.41 -22.01 26.39
C SER A 274 0.96 -21.70 25.00
N HIS A 275 2.03 -22.41 24.60
CA HIS A 275 2.59 -22.36 23.24
C HIS A 275 1.53 -22.68 22.16
N ARG A 276 0.54 -23.51 22.48
CA ARG A 276 -0.54 -23.85 21.54
C ARG A 276 -1.46 -22.67 21.24
N GLU A 277 -1.70 -21.80 22.23
CA GLU A 277 -2.53 -20.60 22.07
C GLU A 277 -1.81 -19.55 21.24
N CYS A 278 -0.50 -19.38 21.47
CA CYS A 278 0.35 -18.53 20.63
C CYS A 278 0.31 -18.96 19.17
N LEU A 279 0.61 -20.24 18.90
CA LEU A 279 0.61 -20.78 17.54
C LEU A 279 -0.79 -20.70 16.88
N ALA A 280 -1.86 -20.91 17.65
CA ALA A 280 -3.22 -20.76 17.14
C ALA A 280 -3.53 -19.31 16.75
N ALA A 281 -3.17 -18.34 17.58
CA ALA A 281 -3.38 -16.91 17.32
C ALA A 281 -2.60 -16.44 16.08
N VAL A 282 -1.31 -16.78 15.99
CA VAL A 282 -0.46 -16.46 14.83
C VAL A 282 -1.00 -17.11 13.56
N ARG A 283 -1.40 -18.38 13.62
CA ARG A 283 -1.97 -19.11 12.48
C ARG A 283 -3.26 -18.46 11.97
N ILE A 284 -4.20 -18.13 12.86
CA ILE A 284 -5.46 -17.47 12.48
C ILE A 284 -5.17 -16.12 11.82
N GLN A 285 -4.23 -15.35 12.37
CA GLN A 285 -3.87 -14.06 11.80
C GLN A 285 -3.23 -14.18 10.41
N LEU A 286 -2.31 -15.14 10.20
CA LEU A 286 -1.70 -15.36 8.88
C LEU A 286 -2.75 -15.77 7.83
N VAL A 287 -3.61 -16.73 8.17
CA VAL A 287 -4.66 -17.21 7.26
C VAL A 287 -5.61 -16.08 6.88
N THR A 288 -6.05 -15.28 7.86
CA THR A 288 -6.95 -14.16 7.60
C THR A 288 -6.29 -13.04 6.80
N LEU A 289 -5.01 -12.76 7.05
CA LEU A 289 -4.23 -11.83 6.23
C LEU A 289 -4.18 -12.30 4.77
N PHE A 290 -3.65 -13.48 4.48
CA PHE A 290 -3.50 -13.93 3.09
C PHE A 290 -4.84 -14.13 2.36
N LEU A 291 -5.85 -14.70 3.03
CA LEU A 291 -7.17 -14.86 2.42
C LEU A 291 -7.81 -13.51 2.10
N SER A 292 -7.78 -12.56 3.03
CA SER A 292 -8.35 -11.23 2.78
C SER A 292 -7.62 -10.50 1.65
N MET A 293 -6.28 -10.61 1.57
CA MET A 293 -5.50 -10.06 0.47
C MET A 293 -5.95 -10.64 -0.88
N ILE A 294 -6.12 -11.96 -0.99
CA ILE A 294 -6.57 -12.62 -2.22
C ILE A 294 -7.95 -12.11 -2.65
N PHE A 295 -8.91 -12.04 -1.72
CA PHE A 295 -10.27 -11.59 -2.06
C PHE A 295 -10.32 -10.11 -2.45
N ILE A 296 -9.68 -9.24 -1.67
CA ILE A 296 -9.67 -7.80 -1.90
C ILE A 296 -8.95 -7.48 -3.21
N GLN A 297 -7.78 -8.08 -3.45
CA GLN A 297 -6.99 -7.80 -4.63
C GLN A 297 -7.71 -8.25 -5.91
N ASN A 298 -8.26 -9.46 -5.93
CA ASN A 298 -9.05 -9.94 -7.08
C ASN A 298 -10.30 -9.07 -7.33
N ALA A 299 -10.96 -8.59 -6.27
CA ALA A 299 -12.11 -7.69 -6.39
C ALA A 299 -11.70 -6.31 -6.96
N MET A 300 -10.61 -5.73 -6.46
CA MET A 300 -10.14 -4.39 -6.86
C MET A 300 -9.53 -4.38 -8.26
N GLU A 301 -8.82 -5.45 -8.63
CA GLU A 301 -8.06 -5.55 -9.87
C GLU A 301 -8.93 -5.98 -11.05
N VAL A 302 -9.82 -6.96 -10.84
CA VAL A 302 -10.62 -7.54 -11.94
C VAL A 302 -12.08 -7.10 -11.86
N PHE A 303 -12.73 -7.27 -10.71
CA PHE A 303 -14.18 -7.10 -10.60
C PHE A 303 -14.62 -5.64 -10.80
N ILE A 304 -13.97 -4.71 -10.11
CA ILE A 304 -14.32 -3.28 -10.16
C ILE A 304 -14.13 -2.66 -11.55
N PRO A 305 -12.98 -2.81 -12.24
CA PRO A 305 -12.82 -2.30 -13.60
C PRO A 305 -13.81 -2.92 -14.58
N LYS A 306 -14.04 -4.24 -14.50
CA LYS A 306 -14.98 -4.94 -15.38
C LYS A 306 -16.41 -4.45 -15.17
N MET A 307 -16.86 -4.26 -13.93
CA MET A 307 -18.17 -3.66 -13.65
C MET A 307 -18.30 -2.23 -14.18
N MET A 308 -17.25 -1.40 -14.06
CA MET A 308 -17.26 -0.04 -14.61
C MET A 308 -17.39 -0.05 -16.14
N VAL A 309 -16.68 -0.95 -16.81
CA VAL A 309 -16.74 -1.11 -18.27
C VAL A 309 -18.11 -1.64 -18.71
N LEU A 310 -18.67 -2.65 -18.04
CA LEU A 310 -20.01 -3.17 -18.36
C LEU A 310 -21.11 -2.12 -18.18
N ARG A 311 -21.05 -1.32 -17.10
CA ARG A 311 -21.96 -0.19 -16.91
C ARG A 311 -21.80 0.88 -18.01
N PHE A 312 -20.59 1.07 -18.53
CA PHE A 312 -20.36 1.96 -19.66
C PHE A 312 -21.07 1.44 -20.92
N PHE A 313 -20.89 0.16 -21.26
CA PHE A 313 -21.51 -0.48 -22.43
C PHE A 313 -23.04 -0.51 -22.36
N HIS A 314 -23.62 -0.86 -21.21
CA HIS A 314 -25.07 -0.84 -21.03
C HIS A 314 -25.65 0.57 -21.24
N LYS A 315 -24.92 1.60 -20.79
CA LYS A 315 -25.35 3.00 -20.92
C LYS A 315 -25.19 3.56 -22.33
N THR A 316 -24.19 3.11 -23.10
CA THR A 316 -24.09 3.44 -24.52
C THR A 316 -25.17 2.74 -25.33
N ASN A 317 -25.44 1.46 -25.08
CA ASN A 317 -26.50 0.73 -25.80
C ASN A 317 -27.88 1.36 -25.56
N SER A 318 -28.21 1.76 -24.32
CA SER A 318 -29.47 2.47 -24.04
C SER A 318 -29.62 3.82 -24.75
N PHE A 319 -28.51 4.46 -25.15
CA PHE A 319 -28.53 5.71 -25.92
C PHE A 319 -28.78 5.48 -27.42
N PHE A 320 -28.31 4.35 -27.97
CA PHE A 320 -28.50 3.99 -29.38
C PHE A 320 -29.91 3.47 -29.71
N TYR A 321 -30.65 2.93 -28.73
CA TYR A 321 -32.04 2.49 -28.93
C TYR A 321 -33.09 3.62 -28.77
N GLN A 322 -32.66 4.86 -28.48
CA GLN A 322 -33.54 6.03 -28.31
C GLN A 322 -33.38 7.08 -29.42
N SER A 323 -32.63 6.79 -30.48
CA SER A 323 -32.43 7.60 -31.69
C SER A 323 -32.97 6.89 -32.90
#